data_AF-A0A8C1UT60-F1
#
_entry.id   AF-A0A8C1UT60-F1
#
_cell.length_a   1.000
_cell.length_b   1.000
_cell.length_c   1.000
_cell.angle_alpha   90.00
_cell.angle_beta   90.00
_cell.angle_gamma   90.00
#
_symmetry.space_group_name_H-M   'P 1'
#
loop_
_entity.id
_entity.type
_entity.pdbx_description
1 polymer ?
#
loop_
_entity_poly.entity_id
_entity_poly.type
_entity_poly.pdbx_seq_one_letter_code
_entity_poly.pdbx_strand_id
1 'polypeptide(L)' 'MTSAESPASSAAVGESSSSTFECNICLDTSRDAVISLCGHLFCWPCLHQWLETRPSRQVCPVCKAGISRDKVIPLYG' A
#
# COMPACT_ATOMS: atom_id res chain seq x y z
N MET A 1 -9.05 21.55 46.18
CA MET A 1 -7.64 21.23 45.90
C MET A 1 -7.60 19.85 45.27
N THR A 2 -7.15 19.76 44.00
CA THR A 2 -6.71 18.56 43.24
C THR A 2 -7.73 17.41 43.17
N SER A 3 -8.14 16.87 42.02
CA SER A 3 -7.44 16.49 40.79
C SER A 3 -8.48 15.74 39.95
N ALA A 4 -8.35 15.43 38.66
CA ALA A 4 -7.55 15.85 37.52
C ALA A 4 -8.13 15.02 36.35
N GLU A 5 -7.79 15.40 35.14
CA GLU A 5 -8.40 15.00 33.89
C GLU A 5 -7.97 13.61 33.39
N SER A 6 -8.90 12.98 32.66
CA SER A 6 -8.71 12.34 31.35
C SER A 6 -8.01 10.97 31.16
N PRO A 7 -8.38 10.25 30.06
CA PRO A 7 -8.15 8.83 29.85
C PRO A 7 -6.93 8.56 28.95
N ALA A 8 -6.11 7.60 29.32
CA ALA A 8 -5.06 7.02 28.47
C ALA A 8 -4.61 5.72 29.19
N SER A 9 -4.44 4.57 28.57
CA SER A 9 -3.99 4.29 27.23
C SER A 9 -4.45 2.88 26.87
N SER A 10 -5.04 2.71 25.69
CA SER A 10 -5.28 1.39 25.12
C SER A 10 -3.95 0.64 25.04
N ALA A 11 -3.86 -0.43 25.82
CA ALA A 11 -2.67 -1.25 25.93
C ALA A 11 -2.37 -1.94 24.58
N ALA A 12 -1.17 -1.62 24.07
CA ALA A 12 -0.31 -2.45 23.25
C ALA A 12 -0.98 -3.35 22.21
N VAL A 13 -1.19 -2.82 21.00
CA VAL A 13 -1.11 -3.68 19.81
C VAL A 13 0.37 -3.99 19.62
N GLY A 14 0.73 -5.26 19.75
CA GLY A 14 2.10 -5.72 19.61
C GLY A 14 2.64 -5.27 18.26
N GLU A 15 3.69 -4.45 18.31
CA GLU A 15 4.58 -4.19 17.18
C GLU A 15 5.36 -5.48 16.90
N SER A 16 4.66 -6.45 16.33
CA SER A 16 5.32 -7.48 15.54
C SER A 16 5.74 -6.76 14.27
N SER A 17 7.02 -6.40 14.17
CA SER A 17 7.66 -6.00 12.91
C SER A 17 7.68 -7.18 11.92
N SER A 18 6.51 -7.79 11.68
CA SER A 18 6.24 -8.52 10.47
C SER A 18 6.34 -7.46 9.38
N SER A 19 7.30 -7.59 8.47
CA SER A 19 7.45 -6.68 7.33
C SER A 19 6.20 -6.81 6.46
N THR A 20 5.15 -6.08 6.81
CA THR A 20 3.91 -6.03 6.06
C THR A 20 4.17 -5.20 4.82
N PHE A 21 3.83 -5.74 3.65
CA PHE A 21 3.90 -5.00 2.41
C PHE A 21 2.82 -3.91 2.42
N GLU A 22 3.19 -2.64 2.35
CA GLU A 22 2.24 -1.51 2.35
C GLU A 22 1.94 -1.01 0.93
N CYS A 23 0.66 -0.84 0.62
CA CYS A 23 0.20 -0.41 -0.70
C CYS A 23 0.25 1.11 -0.83
N ASN A 24 0.95 1.62 -1.85
CA ASN A 24 1.09 3.07 -2.11
C ASN A 24 -0.18 3.75 -2.67
N ILE A 25 -1.31 3.04 -2.74
CA ILE A 25 -2.61 3.59 -3.17
C ILE A 25 -3.60 3.64 -2.01
N CYS A 26 -3.81 2.53 -1.30
CA CYS A 26 -4.75 2.47 -0.18
C CYS A 26 -4.11 2.70 1.19
N LEU A 27 -2.77 2.76 1.26
CA LEU A 27 -1.98 2.99 2.48
C LEU A 27 -2.32 1.98 3.59
N ASP A 28 -2.56 0.73 3.19
CA ASP A 28 -2.91 -0.38 4.07
C ASP A 28 -2.13 -1.64 3.66
N THR A 29 -2.32 -2.74 4.39
CA THR A 29 -1.67 -4.02 4.11
C THR A 29 -2.07 -4.52 2.72
N SER A 30 -1.04 -4.88 1.94
CA SER A 30 -1.21 -5.21 0.54
C SER A 30 -1.84 -6.58 0.35
N ARG A 31 -3.06 -6.59 -0.19
CA ARG A 31 -3.73 -7.81 -0.66
C ARG A 31 -3.31 -8.06 -2.10
N ASP A 32 -2.79 -9.27 -2.37
CA ASP A 32 -2.19 -9.61 -3.67
C ASP A 32 -1.12 -8.59 -4.06
N ALA A 33 -0.10 -8.46 -3.21
CA ALA A 33 0.95 -7.48 -3.37
C ALA A 33 1.66 -7.65 -4.73
N VAL A 34 1.73 -6.57 -5.49
CA VAL A 34 2.46 -6.52 -6.77
C VAL A 34 3.49 -5.40 -6.72
N ILE A 35 4.68 -5.69 -7.26
CA ILE A 35 5.73 -4.72 -7.45
C ILE A 35 5.81 -4.35 -8.93
N SER A 36 5.79 -3.05 -9.19
CA SER A 36 6.10 -2.49 -10.52
C SER A 36 7.59 -2.56 -10.81
N LEU A 37 8.01 -2.56 -12.08
CA LEU A 37 9.44 -2.55 -12.46
C LEU A 37 10.23 -1.35 -11.89
N CYS A 38 9.54 -0.27 -11.52
CA CYS A 38 10.16 0.86 -10.85
C CYS A 38 10.29 0.70 -9.32
N GLY A 39 9.93 -0.46 -8.77
CA GLY A 39 10.11 -0.81 -7.35
C GLY A 39 8.95 -0.42 -6.42
N HIS A 40 7.90 0.24 -6.91
CA HIS A 40 6.77 0.63 -6.07
C HIS A 40 5.76 -0.51 -5.93
N LEU A 41 5.23 -0.63 -4.71
CA LEU A 41 4.36 -1.71 -4.27
C LEU A 41 2.91 -1.27 -4.14
N PHE A 42 1.99 -2.13 -4.61
CA PHE A 42 0.56 -1.88 -4.61
C PHE A 42 -0.22 -3.18 -4.36
N CYS A 43 -1.48 -3.07 -3.94
CA CYS A 43 -2.45 -4.16 -4.10
C CYS A 43 -2.76 -4.33 -5.59
N TRP A 44 -2.84 -5.56 -6.08
CA TRP A 44 -3.32 -5.84 -7.44
C TRP A 44 -4.66 -5.14 -7.77
N PRO A 45 -5.74 -5.23 -6.95
CA PRO A 45 -6.99 -4.54 -7.27
C PRO A 45 -6.86 -3.01 -7.32
N CYS A 46 -6.01 -2.42 -6.48
CA CYS A 46 -5.76 -0.98 -6.49
C CYS A 46 -5.05 -0.53 -7.77
N LEU A 47 -4.00 -1.26 -8.16
CA LEU A 47 -3.25 -0.97 -9.37
C LEU A 47 -4.08 -1.21 -10.64
N HIS A 48 -4.88 -2.28 -10.64
CA HIS A 48 -5.79 -2.61 -11.73
C HIS A 48 -6.80 -1.48 -11.99
N GLN A 49 -7.50 -1.02 -10.95
CA GLN A 49 -8.45 0.09 -11.04
C GLN A 49 -7.77 1.37 -11.55
N TRP A 50 -6.55 1.65 -11.09
CA TRP A 50 -5.77 2.79 -11.57
C TRP A 50 -5.50 2.73 -13.07
N LEU A 51 -5.10 1.55 -13.57
CA LEU A 51 -4.79 1.33 -14.98
C LEU A 51 -6.04 1.37 -15.87
N GLU A 52 -7.18 0.90 -15.37
CA GLU A 52 -8.47 0.95 -16.08
C GLU A 52 -9.02 2.38 -16.18
N THR A 53 -8.80 3.20 -15.16
CA THR A 53 -9.21 4.62 -15.18
C THR A 53 -8.42 5.44 -16.22
N ARG A 54 -7.20 4.99 -16.59
CA ARG A 54 -6.24 5.76 -17.39
C ARG A 54 -5.62 4.90 -18.51
N PRO A 55 -6.43 4.40 -19.47
CA PRO A 55 -5.95 3.47 -20.49
C PRO A 55 -4.89 4.08 -21.42
N SER A 56 -4.96 5.39 -21.66
CA SER A 56 -3.98 6.12 -22.50
C SER A 56 -2.71 6.53 -21.75
N ARG A 57 -2.66 6.39 -20.42
CA ARG A 57 -1.53 6.82 -19.57
C ARG A 57 -1.27 5.84 -18.44
N GLN A 58 -0.67 4.71 -18.79
CA GLN A 58 -0.25 3.70 -17.83
C GLN A 58 1.09 4.10 -17.17
N VAL A 59 0.98 4.89 -16.10
CA VAL A 59 2.12 5.38 -15.32
C VAL A 59 1.99 5.04 -13.84
N CYS A 60 3.14 4.82 -13.19
CA CYS A 60 3.22 4.57 -11.76
C CYS A 60 2.59 5.73 -10.98
N PRO A 61 1.68 5.47 -10.01
CA PRO A 61 1.11 6.51 -9.16
C PRO A 61 2.16 7.34 -8.43
N VAL A 62 3.29 6.71 -8.06
CA VAL A 62 4.35 7.33 -7.26
C VAL A 62 5.34 8.09 -8.13
N CYS A 63 6.16 7.40 -8.93
CA CYS A 63 7.26 8.01 -9.67
C CYS A 63 6.95 8.37 -11.14
N LYS A 64 5.73 8.09 -11.61
CA LYS A 64 5.29 8.33 -13.00
C LYS A 64 6.04 7.55 -14.09
N ALA A 65 6.91 6.60 -13.72
CA ALA A 65 7.51 5.66 -14.67
C ALA A 65 6.42 4.87 -15.42
N GLY A 66 6.69 4.47 -16.66
CA GLY A 66 5.78 3.63 -17.44
C GLY A 66 5.54 2.30 -16.74
N ILE A 67 4.28 1.90 -16.60
CA ILE A 67 3.87 0.61 -16.03
C ILE A 67 2.88 -0.08 -16.96
N SER A 68 2.71 -1.39 -16.83
CA SER A 68 1.72 -2.16 -17.59
C SER A 68 1.25 -3.35 -16.74
N ARG A 69 0.03 -3.84 -16.95
CA ARG A 69 -0.51 -5.01 -16.21
C ARG A 69 0.38 -6.24 -16.33
N ASP A 70 0.93 -6.48 -17.51
CA ASP A 70 1.78 -7.64 -17.79
C ASP A 70 3.23 -7.46 -17.30
N LYS A 71 3.57 -6.28 -16.77
CA LYS A 71 4.91 -5.90 -16.33
C LYS A 71 4.98 -5.65 -14.82
N VAL A 72 4.12 -6.32 -14.06
CA VAL A 72 4.22 -6.33 -12.59
C VAL A 72 4.57 -7.71 -12.11
N ILE A 73 5.29 -7.75 -11.00
CA ILE A 73 5.79 -8.98 -10.40
C ILE A 73 4.95 -9.21 -9.15
N PRO A 74 4.11 -10.26 -9.09
CA PRO A 74 3.39 -10.61 -7.88
C PRO A 74 4.36 -11.11 -6.82
N LEU A 75 4.13 -10.67 -5.58
CA LEU A 75 4.81 -11.19 -4.41
C LEU A 75 3.92 -12.23 -3.75
N TYR A 76 4.25 -13.48 -3.96
CA TYR A 76 3.70 -14.58 -3.17
C TYR A 76 4.60 -14.72 -1.93
N GLY A 77 4.07 -14.34 -0.78
CA GLY A 77 4.65 -14.68 0.52
C GLY A 77 4.46 -16.16 0.83
#